data_AF-A0A948XCH6-F1
#
_entry.id   AF-A0A948XCH6-F1
#
_cell.length_a   1.000
_cell.length_b   1.000
_cell.length_c   1.000
_cell.angle_alpha   90.00
_cell.angle_beta   90.00
_cell.angle_gamma   90.00
#
_symmetry.space_group_name_H-M   'P 1'
#
loop_
_entity.id
_entity.type
_entity.pdbx_description
1 polymer ?
#
loop_
_entity_poly.entity_id
_entity_poly.type
_entity_poly.pdbx_seq_one_letter_code
_entity_poly.pdbx_strand_id
1 'polypeptide(L)'
;RPILAYNTNFFATFDKEVLKYSSLSEALEDVFEQRDNVKFVLRTAQEYVKNNSSIEVAKKFIQLFESLLNPNRNIGLLKSEEIKIITG
;
A
#
# COMPACT_ATOMS: atom_id res chain seq x y z
N ARG A 1 7.06 9.46 -8.82
CA ARG A 1 7.92 9.02 -9.94
C ARG A 1 7.99 7.50 -9.88
N PRO A 2 8.04 6.78 -11.01
CA PRO A 2 8.12 5.32 -10.99
C PRO A 2 9.47 4.87 -10.44
N ILE A 3 9.48 3.74 -9.74
CA ILE A 3 10.70 3.02 -9.36
C ILE A 3 10.87 1.89 -10.38
N LEU A 4 12.07 1.75 -10.92
CA LEU A 4 12.42 0.66 -11.84
C LEU A 4 13.22 -0.39 -11.07
N ALA A 5 12.84 -1.66 -11.20
CA ALA A 5 13.58 -2.76 -10.62
C ALA A 5 13.79 -3.86 -11.66
N TYR A 6 14.97 -4.48 -11.66
CA TYR A 6 15.21 -5.63 -12.53
C TYR A 6 14.29 -6.78 -12.10
N ASN A 7 13.73 -7.49 -13.08
CA ASN A 7 12.75 -8.56 -12.84
C ASN A 7 13.40 -9.75 -12.14
N THR A 8 13.36 -9.74 -10.80
CA THR A 8 13.94 -10.75 -9.93
C THR A 8 13.03 -11.00 -8.74
N ASN A 9 13.22 -12.15 -8.10
CA ASN A 9 12.48 -12.51 -6.89
C ASN A 9 12.89 -11.69 -5.65
N PHE A 10 13.94 -10.86 -5.75
CA PHE A 10 14.41 -10.01 -4.65
C PHE A 10 13.41 -8.89 -4.29
N PHE A 11 12.53 -8.53 -5.23
CA PHE A 11 11.49 -7.51 -5.06
C PHE A 11 10.08 -8.14 -5.15
N ALA A 12 9.84 -9.24 -4.45
CA ALA A 12 8.53 -9.91 -4.44
C ALA A 12 7.44 -9.08 -3.72
N THR A 13 7.82 -8.27 -2.74
CA THR A 13 6.88 -7.48 -1.93
C THR A 13 6.20 -6.35 -2.69
N PHE A 14 6.83 -5.84 -3.76
CA PHE A 14 6.28 -4.78 -4.60
C PHE A 14 6.04 -5.34 -6.00
N ASP A 15 4.77 -5.60 -6.30
CA ASP A 15 4.36 -6.28 -7.52
C ASP A 15 3.86 -5.28 -8.56
N LYS A 16 2.87 -4.47 -8.16
CA LYS A 16 2.20 -3.50 -9.04
C LYS A 16 2.67 -2.08 -8.82
N GLU A 17 3.42 -1.83 -7.75
CA GLU A 17 3.90 -0.51 -7.32
C GLU A 17 5.26 -0.15 -7.92
N VAL A 18 5.93 -1.11 -8.57
CA VAL A 18 7.26 -0.97 -9.16
C VAL A 18 7.22 -1.44 -10.60
N LEU A 19 7.88 -0.71 -11.51
CA LEU A 19 8.01 -1.11 -12.90
C LEU A 19 9.15 -2.14 -13.02
N LYS A 20 8.79 -3.42 -13.12
CA LYS A 20 9.75 -4.51 -13.30
C LYS A 20 10.19 -4.58 -14.77
N TYR A 21 11.49 -4.68 -15.00
CA TYR A 21 12.05 -4.72 -16.35
C TYR A 21 13.03 -5.88 -16.56
N SER A 22 13.09 -6.39 -17.79
CA SER A 22 14.15 -7.26 -18.30
C SER A 22 15.10 -6.50 -19.24
N SER A 23 14.57 -5.52 -19.98
CA SER A 23 15.30 -4.57 -20.82
C SER A 23 15.19 -3.16 -20.22
N LEU A 24 16.32 -2.57 -19.82
CA LEU A 24 16.33 -1.22 -19.25
C LEU A 24 15.95 -0.16 -20.30
N SER A 25 16.33 -0.36 -21.56
CA SER A 25 16.05 0.62 -22.63
C SER A 25 14.55 0.78 -22.86
N GLU A 26 13.83 -0.33 -23.00
CA GLU A 26 12.37 -0.33 -23.19
C GLU A 26 11.66 0.28 -21.97
N ALA A 27 12.10 -0.06 -20.76
CA ALA A 27 11.52 0.50 -19.55
C ALA A 27 11.73 2.01 -19.42
N LEU A 28 12.87 2.53 -19.87
CA LEU A 28 13.11 3.97 -19.91
C LEU A 28 12.24 4.67 -20.95
N GLU A 29 12.09 4.07 -22.14
CA GLU A 29 11.19 4.57 -23.18
C GLU A 29 9.75 4.69 -22.66
N ASP A 30 9.23 3.64 -22.02
CA ASP A 30 7.89 3.64 -21.42
C ASP A 30 7.72 4.78 -20.40
N VAL A 31 8.77 5.07 -19.60
CA VAL A 31 8.78 6.16 -18.62
C VAL A 31 8.79 7.53 -19.28
N PHE A 32 9.60 7.73 -20.31
CA PHE A 32 9.64 9.02 -21.02
C PHE A 32 8.34 9.28 -21.78
N GLU A 33 7.76 8.25 -22.39
CA GLU A 33 6.50 8.35 -23.14
C GLU A 33 5.24 8.32 -22.26
N GLN A 34 5.37 8.08 -20.96
CA GLN A 34 4.25 7.96 -20.02
C GLN A 34 3.21 6.92 -20.49
N ARG A 35 3.70 5.75 -20.91
CA ARG A 35 2.83 4.64 -21.35
C ARG A 35 1.95 4.14 -20.21
N ASP A 36 0.92 3.38 -20.56
CA ASP A 36 -0.14 3.02 -19.62
C ASP A 36 0.33 2.17 -18.45
N ASN A 37 1.36 1.34 -18.64
CA ASN A 37 2.01 0.59 -17.56
C ASN A 37 2.63 1.52 -16.51
N VAL A 38 3.25 2.63 -16.92
CA VAL A 38 3.83 3.63 -16.00
C VAL A 38 2.74 4.33 -15.21
N LYS A 39 1.65 4.74 -15.88
CA LYS A 39 0.49 5.36 -15.20
C LYS A 39 -0.15 4.39 -14.21
N PHE A 40 -0.31 3.13 -14.60
CA PHE A 40 -0.84 2.07 -13.75
C PHE A 40 0.01 1.90 -12.49
N VAL A 41 1.32 1.73 -12.65
CA VAL A 41 2.26 1.56 -11.54
C VAL A 41 2.23 2.75 -10.59
N LEU A 42 2.20 3.97 -11.12
CA LEU A 42 2.11 5.19 -10.29
C LEU A 42 0.82 5.24 -9.47
N ARG A 43 -0.33 4.91 -10.09
CA ARG A 43 -1.61 4.86 -9.38
C ARG A 43 -1.57 3.82 -8.27
N THR A 44 -1.11 2.61 -8.56
CA THR A 44 -1.07 1.53 -7.56
C THR A 44 -0.09 1.82 -6.44
N ALA A 45 1.06 2.44 -6.74
CA ALA A 45 1.98 2.92 -5.71
C ALA A 45 1.33 3.98 -4.78
N GLN A 46 0.54 4.90 -5.32
CA GLN A 46 -0.19 5.88 -4.51
C GLN A 46 -1.25 5.22 -3.61
N GLU A 47 -2.00 4.26 -4.14
CA GLU A 47 -2.98 3.48 -3.37
C GLU A 47 -2.29 2.67 -2.26
N TYR A 48 -1.16 2.04 -2.57
CA TYR A 48 -0.37 1.29 -1.59
C TYR A 48 0.07 2.18 -0.42
N VAL A 49 0.63 3.37 -0.71
CA VAL A 49 1.05 4.31 0.34
C VAL A 49 -0.13 4.77 1.18
N LYS A 50 -1.29 5.05 0.56
CA LYS A 50 -2.51 5.46 1.29
C LYS A 50 -2.97 4.36 2.27
N ASN A 51 -3.02 3.12 1.79
CA ASN A 51 -3.51 1.96 2.55
C ASN A 51 -2.51 1.44 3.61
N ASN A 52 -1.23 1.80 3.47
CA ASN A 52 -0.17 1.43 4.39
C ASN A 52 0.44 2.64 5.11
N SER A 53 -0.31 3.75 5.18
CA SER A 53 0.08 4.92 5.97
C SER A 53 0.13 4.58 7.46
N SER A 54 0.88 5.35 8.24
CA SER A 54 1.00 5.15 9.69
C SER A 54 -0.35 5.13 10.40
N ILE A 55 -1.30 5.96 9.94
CA ILE A 55 -2.66 6.04 10.46
C ILE A 55 -3.42 4.72 10.20
N GLU A 56 -3.37 4.20 8.98
CA GLU A 56 -4.06 2.95 8.64
C GLU A 56 -3.42 1.75 9.34
N VAL A 57 -2.10 1.75 9.49
CA VAL A 57 -1.38 0.71 10.26
C VAL A 57 -1.78 0.77 11.74
N ALA A 58 -1.81 1.96 12.36
CA ALA A 58 -2.22 2.12 13.75
C ALA A 58 -3.67 1.64 13.98
N LYS A 59 -4.60 1.93 13.07
CA LYS A 59 -5.98 1.42 13.13
C LYS A 59 -6.03 -0.10 13.14
N LYS A 60 -5.23 -0.78 12.29
CA LYS A 60 -5.17 -2.25 12.25
C LYS A 60 -4.67 -2.83 13.58
N PHE A 61 -3.67 -2.19 14.20
CA PHE A 61 -3.18 -2.62 15.51
C PHE A 61 -4.23 -2.44 16.62
N ILE A 62 -4.92 -1.29 16.65
CA ILE A 62 -5.99 -1.03 17.62
C ILE A 62 -7.09 -2.09 17.48
N GLN A 63 -7.56 -2.33 16.25
CA GLN A 63 -8.57 -3.36 15.96
C GLN A 63 -8.13 -4.75 16.42
N LEU A 64 -6.87 -5.12 16.18
CA LEU A 64 -6.30 -6.37 16.66
C LEU A 64 -6.37 -6.46 18.19
N PHE A 65 -5.88 -5.47 18.91
CA PHE A 65 -5.91 -5.48 20.38
C PHE A 65 -7.33 -5.53 20.93
N GLU A 66 -8.27 -4.79 20.35
CA GLU A 66 -9.68 -4.82 20.74
C GLU A 66 -10.31 -6.20 20.53
N SER A 67 -10.00 -6.86 19.40
CA SER A 67 -10.49 -8.22 19.12
C SER A 67 -9.95 -9.26 20.10
N LEU A 68 -8.72 -9.08 20.58
CA LEU A 68 -8.10 -9.95 21.58
C LEU A 68 -8.68 -9.71 22.98
N LEU A 69 -9.01 -8.45 23.30
CA LEU A 69 -9.58 -8.07 24.60
C LEU A 69 -11.09 -8.39 24.71
N ASN A 70 -11.81 -8.43 23.58
CA ASN A 70 -13.24 -8.74 23.54
C ASN A 70 -13.52 -9.80 22.46
N PRO A 71 -13.20 -11.09 22.70
CA PRO A 71 -13.32 -12.15 21.70
C PRO A 71 -14.75 -12.39 21.17
N ASN A 72 -15.78 -11.84 21.83
CA ASN A 72 -17.18 -11.91 21.41
C ASN A 72 -17.71 -10.64 20.69
N ARG A 73 -16.89 -9.60 20.47
CA ARG A 73 -17.33 -8.34 19.83
C ARG A 73 -17.03 -8.39 18.33
N ASN A 74 -18.08 -8.35 17.51
CA ASN A 74 -17.98 -8.41 16.06
C ASN A 74 -17.24 -7.18 15.52
N ILE A 75 -16.10 -7.38 14.86
CA ILE A 75 -15.04 -6.40 14.58
C ILE A 75 -15.38 -5.40 13.44
N GLY A 76 -16.60 -5.47 12.89
CA GLY A 76 -16.99 -4.72 11.69
C GLY A 76 -17.50 -3.29 11.90
N LEU A 77 -17.53 -2.74 13.12
CA LEU A 77 -18.39 -1.58 13.44
C LEU A 77 -17.79 -0.50 14.35
N LEU A 78 -16.48 -0.26 14.32
CA LEU A 78 -15.93 0.91 15.01
C LEU A 78 -16.04 2.15 14.10
N LYS A 79 -17.03 2.99 14.42
CA LYS A 79 -17.21 4.30 13.78
C LYS A 79 -16.07 5.22 14.21
N SER A 80 -15.65 6.09 13.29
CA SER A 80 -14.55 7.06 13.45
C SER A 80 -14.64 8.01 14.65
N GLU A 81 -15.79 8.04 15.33
CA GLU A 81 -16.06 8.91 16.49
C GLU A 81 -15.50 8.35 17.80
N GLU A 82 -15.33 7.03 17.94
CA GLU A 82 -14.88 6.41 19.21
C GLU A 82 -13.36 6.54 19.44
N ILE A 83 -12.56 6.70 18.38
CA ILE A 83 -11.08 6.78 18.47
C ILE A 83 -10.64 8.09 19.17
N LYS A 84 -11.45 9.15 19.15
CA LYS A 84 -11.11 10.45 19.79
C LYS A 84 -11.11 10.40 21.32
N ILE A 85 -11.74 9.41 21.95
CA ILE A 85 -11.90 9.36 23.41
C ILE A 85 -10.64 8.79 24.09
N ILE A 86 -9.82 8.02 23.37
CA ILE A 86 -8.71 7.24 23.96
C ILE A 86 -7.38 8.04 23.99
N THR A 87 -7.29 9.16 23.28
CA THR A 87 -6.09 10.00 23.21
C THR A 87 -6.23 11.34 23.93
N GLY A 88 -7.18 11.46 24.87
CA GLY A 88 -7.34 12.62 25.75
C GLY A 88 -6.48 12.50 27.00
#